data_AF-A0A962MLS5-F1
#
_entry.id   AF-A0A962MLS5-F1
#
_cell.length_a   1.000
_cell.length_b   1.000
_cell.length_c   1.000
_cell.angle_alpha   90.00
_cell.angle_beta   90.00
_cell.angle_gamma   90.00
#
_symmetry.space_group_name_H-M   'P 1'
#
loop_
_entity.id
_entity.type
_entity.pdbx_description
1 polymer ?
#
loop_
_entity_poly.entity_id
_entity_poly.type
_entity_poly.pdbx_seq_one_letter_code
_entity_poly.pdbx_strand_id
1 'polypeptide(L)'
;KTLDYLAPAAIWAEKNGGAVWVSTYTKNLQRQIDQELDRLYPNPELKAVHVATRKGRENYLCLLNLEEAAAGAALAKHPDAAIAAGIMARWTAATKDGDLTGSDYPGWLSGLLGYRHSAVLADRRGECIYSACDHYHKCFVERSVRSAAHARIVVANHALVMISAALATSGEDMPTRYVFDEGHHLFDAADSAFAAHLTARETRDLRRWILGNESGRRASRARGLKRRAEDLTEGMQEAEELLRKILNAAECLPMDGWTRRLRDGFPSGPTEQFLAQIYKQVHARADGRDGPYSLETELFPIDPDVLTAAHKLKTALADLQKPMQSLARIFQKKLANDEGLLDADTRKRLEALSASL
;
A
#
# COMPACT_ATOMS: atom_id res chain seq x y z
N LYS A 1 22.73 -2.55 -25.66
CA LYS A 1 22.72 -2.23 -24.22
C LYS A 1 21.71 -3.10 -23.48
N THR A 2 20.39 -2.88 -23.64
CA THR A 2 19.37 -3.64 -22.91
C THR A 2 19.40 -5.15 -23.21
N LEU A 3 19.44 -5.53 -24.50
CA LEU A 3 19.56 -6.94 -24.89
C LEU A 3 20.84 -7.63 -24.40
N ASP A 4 21.93 -6.88 -24.20
CA ASP A 4 23.23 -7.42 -23.82
C ASP A 4 23.19 -8.05 -22.42
N TYR A 5 22.31 -7.57 -21.54
CA TYR A 5 22.06 -8.18 -20.23
C TYR A 5 20.79 -9.05 -20.18
N LEU A 6 19.76 -8.75 -20.98
CA LEU A 6 18.52 -9.54 -20.99
C LEU A 6 18.72 -10.95 -21.58
N ALA A 7 19.48 -11.07 -22.67
CA ALA A 7 19.74 -12.36 -23.32
C ALA A 7 20.48 -13.34 -22.39
N PRO A 8 21.63 -12.98 -21.76
CA PRO A 8 22.28 -13.88 -20.82
C PRO A 8 21.44 -14.13 -19.56
N ALA A 9 20.65 -13.16 -19.09
CA ALA A 9 19.72 -13.36 -17.98
C ALA A 9 18.65 -14.42 -18.29
N ALA A 10 18.06 -14.38 -19.49
CA ALA A 10 17.07 -15.36 -19.92
C ALA A 10 17.67 -16.77 -20.03
N ILE A 11 18.87 -16.90 -20.60
CA ILE A 11 19.59 -18.18 -20.70
C ILE A 11 19.93 -18.71 -19.30
N TRP A 12 20.35 -17.84 -18.38
CA TRP A 12 20.63 -18.24 -17.00
C TRP A 12 19.36 -18.75 -16.31
N ALA A 13 18.25 -18.02 -16.43
CA ALA A 13 16.98 -18.38 -15.82
C ALA A 13 16.48 -19.75 -16.31
N GLU A 14 16.59 -20.00 -17.62
CA GLU A 14 16.23 -21.28 -18.23
C GLU A 14 17.09 -22.45 -17.73
N LYS A 15 18.42 -22.28 -17.68
CA LYS A 15 19.33 -23.35 -17.27
C LYS A 15 19.23 -23.72 -15.79
N ASN A 16 18.87 -22.76 -14.94
CA ASN A 16 18.90 -22.92 -13.49
C ASN A 16 17.51 -23.06 -12.86
N GLY A 17 16.44 -22.93 -13.64
CA GLY A 17 15.06 -23.00 -13.14
C GLY A 17 14.71 -21.90 -12.14
N GLY A 18 15.43 -20.77 -12.15
CA GLY A 18 15.27 -19.65 -11.24
C GLY A 18 14.94 -18.34 -11.96
N ALA A 19 14.32 -17.39 -11.27
CA ALA A 19 13.96 -16.10 -11.84
C ALA A 19 15.09 -15.07 -11.74
N VAL A 20 15.29 -14.26 -12.78
CA VAL A 20 16.15 -13.06 -12.74
C VAL A 20 15.29 -11.81 -12.66
N TRP A 21 15.58 -10.98 -11.66
CA TRP A 21 14.86 -9.72 -11.46
C TRP A 21 15.61 -8.55 -12.10
N VAL A 22 15.01 -7.96 -13.13
CA VAL A 22 15.52 -6.77 -13.81
C VAL A 22 14.85 -5.56 -13.17
N SER A 23 15.61 -4.84 -12.37
CA SER A 23 15.17 -3.66 -11.65
C SER A 23 15.53 -2.40 -12.42
N THR A 24 14.60 -1.46 -12.53
CA THR A 24 14.75 -0.25 -13.34
C THR A 24 14.36 0.99 -12.55
N TYR A 25 14.93 2.15 -12.85
CA TYR A 25 14.57 3.38 -12.16
C TYR A 25 13.17 3.92 -12.49
N THR A 26 12.79 3.99 -13.77
CA THR A 26 11.52 4.62 -14.19
C THR A 26 10.52 3.64 -14.81
N LYS A 27 9.23 3.96 -14.70
CA LYS A 27 8.14 3.20 -15.39
C LYS A 27 8.27 3.25 -16.91
N ASN A 28 8.93 4.27 -17.46
CA ASN A 28 9.20 4.35 -18.90
C ASN A 28 10.24 3.31 -19.31
N LEU A 29 11.33 3.18 -18.53
CA LEU A 29 12.35 2.17 -18.76
C LEU A 29 11.80 0.76 -18.60
N GLN A 30 10.92 0.51 -17.62
CA GLN A 30 10.22 -0.79 -17.52
C GLN A 30 9.51 -1.17 -18.80
N ARG A 31 8.76 -0.22 -19.39
CA ARG A 31 8.02 -0.46 -20.64
C ARG A 31 8.97 -0.70 -21.81
N GLN A 32 10.08 0.05 -21.88
CA GLN A 32 11.10 -0.16 -22.90
C GLN A 32 11.74 -1.56 -22.77
N ILE A 33 12.05 -2.02 -21.55
CA ILE A 33 12.57 -3.37 -21.31
C ILE A 33 11.56 -4.44 -21.66
N ASP A 34 10.28 -4.25 -21.29
CA ASP A 34 9.22 -5.18 -21.68
C ASP A 34 9.09 -5.29 -23.21
N GLN A 35 9.16 -4.17 -23.94
CA GLN A 35 9.16 -4.18 -25.41
C GLN A 35 10.41 -4.85 -26.00
N GLU A 36 11.59 -4.63 -25.41
CA GLU A 36 12.81 -5.32 -25.84
C GLU A 36 12.73 -6.84 -25.59
N LEU A 37 12.00 -7.28 -24.57
CA LEU A 37 11.73 -8.70 -24.32
C LEU A 37 10.84 -9.34 -25.40
N ASP A 38 10.10 -8.58 -26.22
CA ASP A 38 9.38 -9.11 -27.38
C ASP A 38 10.34 -9.72 -28.42
N ARG A 39 11.59 -9.25 -28.48
CA ARG A 39 12.62 -9.82 -29.36
C ARG A 39 13.11 -11.18 -28.86
N LEU A 40 13.14 -11.40 -27.54
CA LEU A 40 13.52 -12.67 -26.93
C LEU A 40 12.36 -13.67 -26.86
N TYR A 41 11.13 -13.16 -26.74
CA TYR A 41 9.90 -13.95 -26.73
C TYR A 41 8.90 -13.43 -27.78
N PRO A 42 9.10 -13.72 -29.08
CA PRO A 42 8.22 -13.20 -30.14
C PRO A 42 6.79 -13.72 -30.08
N ASN A 43 6.56 -14.87 -29.43
CA ASN A 43 5.23 -15.40 -29.16
C ASN A 43 4.67 -14.76 -27.87
N PRO A 44 3.56 -13.99 -27.93
CA PRO A 44 2.99 -13.32 -26.76
C PRO A 44 2.54 -14.27 -25.64
N GLU A 45 2.05 -15.47 -25.99
CA GLU A 45 1.62 -16.47 -25.00
C GLU A 45 2.82 -17.00 -24.22
N LEU A 46 3.92 -17.27 -24.94
CA LEU A 46 5.17 -17.70 -24.32
C LEU A 46 5.78 -16.58 -23.46
N LYS A 47 5.74 -15.33 -23.94
CA LYS A 47 6.18 -14.16 -23.16
C LYS A 47 5.39 -14.05 -21.86
N ALA A 48 4.07 -14.18 -21.90
CA ALA A 48 3.21 -14.08 -20.71
C ALA A 48 3.50 -15.17 -19.65
N VAL A 49 4.06 -16.31 -20.05
CA VAL A 49 4.50 -17.37 -19.13
C VAL A 49 5.87 -17.07 -18.54
N HIS A 50 6.81 -16.53 -19.33
CA HIS A 50 8.21 -16.38 -18.92
C HIS A 50 8.59 -14.98 -18.42
N VAL A 51 7.78 -13.97 -18.69
CA VAL A 51 8.05 -12.57 -18.33
C VAL A 51 6.90 -12.04 -17.51
N ALA A 52 7.22 -11.42 -16.37
CA ALA A 52 6.25 -10.71 -15.56
C ALA A 52 6.73 -9.29 -15.28
N THR A 53 5.83 -8.32 -15.34
CA THR A 53 6.10 -6.95 -14.89
C THR A 53 5.44 -6.73 -13.53
N ARG A 54 6.21 -6.20 -12.57
CA ARG A 54 5.73 -5.85 -11.22
C ARG A 54 5.92 -4.37 -10.93
N LYS A 55 4.87 -3.77 -10.38
CA LYS A 55 4.85 -2.40 -9.87
C LYS A 55 4.34 -2.38 -8.42
N GLY A 56 4.47 -1.24 -7.76
CA GLY A 56 3.81 -1.03 -6.46
C GLY A 56 2.28 -1.06 -6.60
N ARG A 57 1.58 -1.40 -5.51
CA ARG A 57 0.11 -1.55 -5.46
C ARG A 57 -0.62 -0.27 -5.87
N GLU A 58 0.00 0.88 -5.63
CA GLU A 58 -0.49 2.22 -5.98
C GLU A 58 -0.62 2.46 -7.50
N ASN A 59 -0.09 1.54 -8.31
CA ASN A 59 -0.12 1.57 -9.77
C ASN A 59 -1.20 0.68 -10.37
N TYR A 60 -1.80 -0.21 -9.58
CA TYR A 60 -2.86 -1.10 -10.06
C TYR A 60 -4.22 -0.62 -9.57
N LEU A 61 -5.23 -0.86 -10.39
CA LEU A 61 -6.62 -0.68 -10.00
C LEU A 61 -6.98 -1.68 -8.88
N CYS A 62 -7.44 -1.16 -7.75
CA CYS A 62 -8.10 -1.91 -6.71
C CYS A 62 -9.59 -2.04 -7.06
N LEU A 63 -10.02 -3.26 -7.38
CA LEU A 63 -11.41 -3.55 -7.71
C LEU A 63 -12.37 -3.20 -6.56
N LEU A 64 -11.89 -3.31 -5.32
CA LEU A 64 -12.69 -2.97 -4.14
C LEU A 64 -12.88 -1.46 -4.05
N ASN A 65 -11.82 -0.67 -4.25
CA ASN A 65 -11.92 0.79 -4.29
C ASN A 65 -12.83 1.27 -5.44
N LEU A 66 -12.83 0.57 -6.58
CA LEU A 66 -13.76 0.87 -7.67
C LEU A 66 -15.22 0.56 -7.30
N GLU A 67 -15.47 -0.59 -6.67
CA GLU A 67 -16.80 -0.95 -6.20
C GLU A 67 -17.32 0.09 -5.18
N GLU A 68 -16.48 0.50 -4.25
CA GLU A 68 -16.79 1.54 -3.27
C GLU A 68 -17.04 2.91 -3.94
N ALA A 69 -16.19 3.29 -4.88
CA ALA A 69 -16.36 4.53 -5.63
C ALA A 69 -17.69 4.53 -6.42
N ALA A 70 -18.06 3.41 -7.04
CA ALA A 70 -19.32 3.26 -7.75
C ALA A 70 -20.53 3.32 -6.81
N ALA A 71 -20.48 2.63 -5.66
CA ALA A 71 -21.53 2.68 -4.66
C ALA A 71 -21.71 4.10 -4.08
N GLY A 72 -20.61 4.79 -3.80
CA GLY A 72 -20.64 6.19 -3.33
C GLY A 72 -21.14 7.17 -4.40
N ALA A 73 -20.82 6.91 -5.67
CA ALA A 73 -21.24 7.74 -6.78
C ALA A 73 -22.77 7.70 -7.02
N ALA A 74 -23.43 6.57 -6.77
CA ALA A 74 -24.89 6.45 -6.85
C ALA A 74 -25.62 7.41 -5.88
N LEU A 75 -24.93 7.89 -4.85
CA LEU A 75 -25.46 8.80 -3.82
C LEU A 75 -24.92 10.23 -3.98
N ALA A 76 -24.07 10.48 -4.98
CA ALA A 76 -23.45 11.78 -5.18
C ALA A 76 -24.47 12.79 -5.76
N LYS A 77 -24.37 14.05 -5.30
CA LYS A 77 -25.21 15.14 -5.82
C LYS A 77 -24.87 15.54 -7.26
N HIS A 78 -23.63 15.31 -7.68
CA HIS A 78 -23.15 15.62 -9.01
C HIS A 78 -22.84 14.33 -9.78
N PRO A 79 -23.14 14.30 -11.09
CA PRO A 79 -22.98 13.10 -11.91
C PRO A 79 -21.52 12.73 -12.16
N ASP A 80 -20.57 13.66 -11.95
CA ASP A 80 -19.15 13.46 -12.26
C ASP A 80 -18.57 12.19 -11.63
N ALA A 81 -18.91 11.91 -10.37
CA ALA A 81 -18.47 10.70 -9.69
C ALA A 81 -19.05 9.43 -10.34
N ALA A 82 -20.30 9.47 -10.79
CA ALA A 82 -20.96 8.33 -11.44
C ALA A 82 -20.45 8.12 -12.87
N ILE A 83 -20.21 9.20 -13.60
CA ILE A 83 -19.58 9.17 -14.92
C ILE A 83 -18.17 8.58 -14.79
N ALA A 84 -17.37 9.05 -13.83
CA ALA A 84 -16.03 8.54 -13.59
C ALA A 84 -16.05 7.05 -13.23
N ALA A 85 -16.91 6.63 -12.31
CA ALA A 85 -17.06 5.22 -11.94
C ALA A 85 -17.50 4.36 -13.14
N GLY A 86 -18.44 4.82 -13.96
CA GLY A 86 -18.91 4.11 -15.15
C GLY A 86 -17.85 3.96 -16.23
N ILE A 87 -17.09 5.03 -16.51
CA ILE A 87 -15.97 4.98 -17.46
C ILE A 87 -14.89 4.03 -16.95
N MET A 88 -14.53 4.11 -15.65
CA MET A 88 -13.56 3.20 -15.05
C MET A 88 -14.04 1.77 -15.07
N ALA A 89 -15.31 1.48 -14.77
CA ALA A 89 -15.88 0.13 -14.87
C ALA A 89 -15.75 -0.44 -16.29
N ARG A 90 -15.99 0.38 -17.33
CA ARG A 90 -15.78 -0.04 -18.73
C ARG A 90 -14.32 -0.35 -19.02
N TRP A 91 -13.39 0.50 -18.55
CA TRP A 91 -11.96 0.24 -18.73
C TRP A 91 -11.52 -1.03 -17.98
N THR A 92 -12.00 -1.24 -16.76
CA THR A 92 -11.74 -2.45 -15.96
C THR A 92 -12.17 -3.73 -16.67
N ALA A 93 -13.27 -3.68 -17.43
CA ALA A 93 -13.72 -4.83 -18.20
C ALA A 93 -12.86 -5.12 -19.44
N ALA A 94 -12.08 -4.13 -19.92
CA ALA A 94 -11.26 -4.23 -21.13
C ALA A 94 -9.75 -4.36 -20.85
N THR A 95 -9.27 -3.89 -19.70
CA THR A 95 -7.85 -3.91 -19.34
C THR A 95 -7.34 -5.32 -19.12
N LYS A 96 -6.13 -5.59 -19.62
CA LYS A 96 -5.48 -6.89 -19.46
C LYS A 96 -4.98 -7.08 -18.04
N ASP A 97 -4.31 -6.06 -17.50
CA ASP A 97 -3.50 -6.14 -16.28
C ASP A 97 -3.99 -5.23 -15.14
N GLY A 98 -4.89 -4.28 -15.42
CA GLY A 98 -5.36 -3.30 -14.44
C GLY A 98 -4.32 -2.24 -14.06
N ASP A 99 -3.27 -2.06 -14.86
CA ASP A 99 -2.21 -1.10 -14.62
C ASP A 99 -2.66 0.32 -15.00
N LEU A 100 -2.86 1.18 -13.99
CA LEU A 100 -3.25 2.59 -14.12
C LEU A 100 -2.10 3.47 -14.66
N THR A 101 -0.94 2.88 -14.89
CA THR A 101 0.26 3.53 -15.44
C THR A 101 0.79 2.83 -16.69
N GLY A 102 0.07 1.80 -17.16
CA GLY A 102 0.44 0.97 -18.30
C GLY A 102 0.05 1.59 -19.63
N SER A 103 0.42 0.92 -20.73
CA SER A 103 0.00 1.31 -22.09
C SER A 103 -1.51 1.21 -22.28
N ASP A 104 -2.16 0.27 -21.59
CA ASP A 104 -3.58 -0.01 -21.71
C ASP A 104 -4.45 1.01 -20.96
N TYR A 105 -3.84 1.88 -20.12
CA TYR A 105 -4.51 2.98 -19.45
C TYR A 105 -4.34 4.29 -20.25
N PRO A 106 -5.41 4.81 -20.88
CA PRO A 106 -5.29 5.98 -21.74
C PRO A 106 -4.86 7.22 -20.94
N GLY A 107 -3.78 7.89 -21.36
CA GLY A 107 -3.23 9.04 -20.63
C GLY A 107 -4.21 10.21 -20.43
N TRP A 108 -5.16 10.39 -21.36
CA TRP A 108 -6.21 11.41 -21.26
C TRP A 108 -7.25 11.11 -20.17
N LEU A 109 -7.37 9.85 -19.73
CA LEU A 109 -8.42 9.42 -18.81
C LEU A 109 -8.26 10.04 -17.43
N SER A 110 -7.04 10.12 -16.91
CA SER A 110 -6.75 10.81 -15.63
C SER A 110 -7.06 12.30 -15.69
N GLY A 111 -6.85 12.94 -16.84
CA GLY A 111 -7.19 14.35 -17.05
C GLY A 111 -8.70 14.57 -17.10
N LEU A 112 -9.41 13.72 -17.84
CA LEU A 112 -10.87 13.76 -17.97
C LEU A 112 -11.59 13.52 -16.64
N LEU A 113 -11.19 12.48 -15.91
CA LEU A 113 -11.82 12.13 -14.64
C LEU A 113 -11.36 13.04 -13.49
N GLY A 114 -10.27 13.76 -13.67
CA GLY A 114 -9.60 14.48 -12.60
C GLY A 114 -8.83 13.53 -11.66
N TYR A 115 -7.67 14.02 -11.18
CA TYR A 115 -6.76 13.24 -10.34
C TYR A 115 -7.42 12.65 -9.09
N ARG A 116 -8.41 13.35 -8.50
CA ARG A 116 -9.11 12.89 -7.30
C ARG A 116 -9.91 11.60 -7.54
N HIS A 117 -10.50 11.44 -8.72
CA HIS A 117 -11.34 10.28 -9.03
C HIS A 117 -10.53 9.07 -9.50
N SER A 118 -9.33 9.28 -10.06
CA SER A 118 -8.43 8.18 -10.44
C SER A 118 -7.52 7.73 -9.30
N ALA A 119 -7.00 8.66 -8.48
CA ALA A 119 -6.05 8.33 -7.41
C ALA A 119 -6.63 7.47 -6.29
N VAL A 120 -7.94 7.56 -6.04
CA VAL A 120 -8.64 6.77 -5.00
C VAL A 120 -8.85 5.32 -5.42
N LEU A 121 -8.67 4.99 -6.71
CA LEU A 121 -8.95 3.66 -7.24
C LEU A 121 -7.78 2.69 -7.08
N ALA A 122 -6.62 3.15 -6.63
CA ALA A 122 -5.49 2.30 -6.30
C ALA A 122 -5.29 2.22 -4.79
N ASP A 123 -4.66 1.14 -4.33
CA ASP A 123 -4.21 1.01 -2.94
C ASP A 123 -2.98 1.90 -2.73
N ARG A 124 -3.21 3.12 -2.23
CA ARG A 124 -2.15 4.11 -2.00
C ARG A 124 -1.92 4.40 -0.53
N ARG A 125 -2.82 3.95 0.34
CA ARG A 125 -2.81 4.24 1.77
C ARG A 125 -2.50 2.98 2.59
N GLY A 126 -2.17 1.88 1.92
CA GLY A 126 -1.96 0.58 2.56
C GLY A 126 -3.28 -0.01 3.07
N GLU A 127 -4.39 0.31 2.41
CA GLU A 127 -5.72 -0.11 2.85
C GLU A 127 -6.09 -1.55 2.45
N CYS A 128 -5.25 -2.21 1.65
CA CYS A 128 -5.57 -3.54 1.15
C CYS A 128 -5.65 -4.58 2.27
N ILE A 129 -6.67 -5.43 2.15
CA ILE A 129 -7.01 -6.49 3.09
C ILE A 129 -6.58 -7.89 2.59
N TYR A 130 -5.74 -7.93 1.55
CA TYR A 130 -5.14 -9.13 0.97
C TYR A 130 -6.19 -10.23 0.66
N SER A 131 -6.02 -11.43 1.19
CA SER A 131 -6.88 -12.59 0.93
C SER A 131 -8.31 -12.39 1.44
N ALA A 132 -8.57 -11.49 2.38
CA ALA A 132 -9.94 -11.16 2.83
C ALA A 132 -10.75 -10.34 1.81
N CYS A 133 -10.15 -9.92 0.69
CA CYS A 133 -10.85 -9.19 -0.35
C CYS A 133 -11.77 -10.11 -1.17
N ASP A 134 -13.04 -9.74 -1.33
CA ASP A 134 -14.02 -10.45 -2.17
C ASP A 134 -13.57 -10.55 -3.65
N HIS A 135 -12.66 -9.68 -4.07
CA HIS A 135 -12.11 -9.66 -5.42
C HIS A 135 -10.74 -10.35 -5.53
N TYR A 136 -10.23 -10.99 -4.48
CA TYR A 136 -8.88 -11.57 -4.44
C TYR A 136 -8.53 -12.44 -5.66
N HIS A 137 -9.46 -13.30 -6.10
CA HIS A 137 -9.23 -14.21 -7.24
C HIS A 137 -9.09 -13.48 -8.59
N LYS A 138 -9.71 -12.31 -8.73
CA LYS A 138 -9.61 -11.43 -9.91
C LYS A 138 -8.75 -10.19 -9.67
N CYS A 139 -8.03 -10.13 -8.54
CA CYS A 139 -7.23 -8.98 -8.17
C CYS A 139 -6.01 -8.85 -9.08
N PHE A 140 -5.86 -7.66 -9.67
CA PHE A 140 -4.78 -7.33 -10.60
C PHE A 140 -3.39 -7.41 -9.96
N VAL A 141 -3.25 -6.89 -8.74
CA VAL A 141 -2.01 -6.99 -7.95
C VAL A 141 -1.64 -8.46 -7.72
N GLU A 142 -2.57 -9.25 -7.17
CA GLU A 142 -2.32 -10.64 -6.80
C GLU A 142 -2.02 -11.52 -8.03
N ARG A 143 -2.66 -11.22 -9.16
CA ARG A 143 -2.32 -11.87 -10.43
C ARG A 143 -0.91 -11.53 -10.91
N SER A 144 -0.46 -10.27 -10.76
CA SER A 144 0.93 -9.89 -11.05
C SER A 144 1.91 -10.59 -10.11
N VAL A 145 1.59 -10.72 -8.81
CA VAL A 145 2.41 -11.50 -7.86
C VAL A 145 2.53 -12.96 -8.27
N ARG A 146 1.40 -13.63 -8.56
CA ARG A 146 1.40 -15.04 -9.01
C ARG A 146 2.14 -15.24 -10.33
N SER A 147 1.97 -14.33 -11.30
CA SER A 147 2.70 -14.37 -12.56
C SER A 147 4.21 -14.27 -12.35
N ALA A 148 4.66 -13.36 -11.47
CA ALA A 148 6.07 -13.21 -11.17
C ALA A 148 6.70 -14.41 -10.45
N ALA A 149 5.93 -15.15 -9.64
CA ALA A 149 6.41 -16.36 -8.97
C ALA A 149 6.80 -17.48 -9.95
N HIS A 150 6.22 -17.51 -11.15
CA HIS A 150 6.49 -18.52 -12.18
C HIS A 150 7.29 -17.97 -13.36
N ALA A 151 7.59 -16.68 -13.38
CA ALA A 151 8.31 -16.05 -14.47
C ALA A 151 9.82 -16.35 -14.42
N ARG A 152 10.44 -16.43 -15.59
CA ARG A 152 11.91 -16.51 -15.74
C ARG A 152 12.55 -15.14 -15.57
N ILE A 153 11.90 -14.09 -16.09
CA ILE A 153 12.32 -12.70 -15.98
C ILE A 153 11.23 -11.88 -15.31
N VAL A 154 11.59 -11.19 -14.23
CA VAL A 154 10.69 -10.25 -13.55
C VAL A 154 11.20 -8.84 -13.74
N VAL A 155 10.44 -7.98 -14.40
CA VAL A 155 10.76 -6.56 -14.57
C VAL A 155 10.10 -5.77 -13.44
N ALA A 156 10.88 -5.09 -12.61
CA ALA A 156 10.41 -4.39 -11.42
C ALA A 156 11.04 -3.00 -11.28
N ASN A 157 10.49 -2.12 -10.43
CA ASN A 157 11.09 -0.82 -10.17
C ASN A 157 12.14 -0.97 -9.05
N HIS A 158 13.21 -0.17 -9.07
CA HIS A 158 14.14 -0.04 -7.94
C HIS A 158 13.40 0.15 -6.62
N ALA A 159 12.41 1.04 -6.56
CA ALA A 159 11.62 1.27 -5.35
C ALA A 159 10.92 -0.01 -4.85
N LEU A 160 10.32 -0.80 -5.75
CA LEU A 160 9.65 -2.05 -5.36
C LEU A 160 10.66 -3.09 -4.84
N VAL A 161 11.81 -3.21 -5.51
CA VAL A 161 12.88 -4.13 -5.10
C VAL A 161 13.45 -3.73 -3.75
N MET A 162 13.69 -2.43 -3.53
CA MET A 162 14.23 -1.91 -2.27
C MET A 162 13.24 -2.02 -1.12
N ILE A 163 11.96 -1.70 -1.33
CA ILE A 163 10.91 -1.90 -0.31
C ILE A 163 10.81 -3.37 0.06
N SER A 164 10.85 -4.27 -0.92
CA SER A 164 10.83 -5.72 -0.66
C SER A 164 12.04 -6.15 0.18
N ALA A 165 13.23 -5.62 -0.13
CA ALA A 165 14.44 -5.90 0.64
C ALA A 165 14.42 -5.31 2.06
N ALA A 166 13.84 -4.12 2.25
CA ALA A 166 13.73 -3.47 3.54
C ALA A 166 12.71 -4.17 4.48
N LEU A 167 11.67 -4.77 3.91
CA LEU A 167 10.62 -5.47 4.65
C LEU A 167 10.88 -6.98 4.83
N ALA A 168 11.80 -7.56 4.06
CA ALA A 168 12.06 -8.99 4.07
C ALA A 168 12.44 -9.49 5.46
N THR A 169 11.70 -10.47 5.97
CA THR A 169 12.04 -11.17 7.21
C THR A 169 12.96 -12.38 6.95
N SER A 170 13.67 -12.84 7.99
CA SER A 170 14.55 -14.00 7.86
C SER A 170 13.76 -15.26 7.47
N GLY A 171 13.99 -15.76 6.26
CA GLY A 171 13.31 -16.95 5.72
C GLY A 171 12.34 -16.68 4.57
N GLU A 172 12.16 -15.43 4.14
CA GLU A 172 11.43 -15.14 2.90
C GLU A 172 12.26 -15.48 1.66
N ASP A 173 11.61 -16.10 0.66
CA ASP A 173 12.18 -16.40 -0.66
C ASP A 173 12.39 -15.10 -1.45
N MET A 174 13.45 -14.38 -1.09
CA MET A 174 13.93 -13.25 -1.88
C MET A 174 14.58 -13.74 -3.17
N PRO A 175 14.39 -13.01 -4.28
CA PRO A 175 15.07 -13.33 -5.52
C PRO A 175 16.59 -13.46 -5.33
N THR A 176 17.18 -14.50 -5.90
CA THR A 176 18.62 -14.77 -5.73
C THR A 176 19.49 -14.08 -6.78
N ARG A 177 18.87 -13.49 -7.82
CA ARG A 177 19.56 -12.82 -8.92
C ARG A 177 18.86 -11.53 -9.31
N TYR A 178 19.63 -10.45 -9.34
CA TYR A 178 19.20 -9.13 -9.74
C TYR A 178 20.09 -8.56 -10.83
N VAL A 179 19.47 -7.78 -11.72
CA VAL A 179 20.14 -6.87 -12.65
C VAL A 179 19.56 -5.49 -12.37
N PHE A 180 20.38 -4.54 -11.92
CA PHE A 180 19.98 -3.15 -11.71
C PHE A 180 20.35 -2.32 -12.94
N ASP A 181 19.35 -2.01 -13.76
CA ASP A 181 19.50 -1.08 -14.88
C ASP A 181 19.45 0.36 -14.38
N GLU A 182 20.32 1.23 -14.90
CA GLU A 182 20.55 2.57 -14.36
C GLU A 182 20.90 2.59 -12.86
N GLY A 183 21.77 1.65 -12.44
CA GLY A 183 22.17 1.47 -11.04
C GLY A 183 22.80 2.68 -10.35
N HIS A 184 23.07 3.77 -11.06
CA HIS A 184 23.44 5.04 -10.44
C HIS A 184 22.29 5.67 -9.62
N HIS A 185 21.03 5.35 -9.93
CA HIS A 185 19.85 5.74 -9.13
C HIS A 185 19.53 4.78 -7.98
N LEU A 186 20.33 3.72 -7.81
CA LEU A 186 20.06 2.69 -6.82
C LEU A 186 20.13 3.23 -5.39
N PHE A 187 21.09 4.14 -5.14
CA PHE A 187 21.29 4.75 -3.83
C PHE A 187 20.10 5.62 -3.43
N ASP A 188 19.59 6.47 -4.34
CA ASP A 188 18.39 7.28 -4.08
C ASP A 188 17.16 6.41 -3.76
N ALA A 189 17.02 5.29 -4.47
CA ALA A 189 15.93 4.34 -4.24
C ALA A 189 16.09 3.60 -2.90
N ALA A 190 17.32 3.29 -2.50
CA ALA A 190 17.63 2.71 -1.21
C ALA A 190 17.35 3.71 -0.08
N ASP A 191 17.86 4.93 -0.17
CA ASP A 191 17.63 5.99 0.83
C ASP A 191 16.14 6.22 1.04
N SER A 192 15.36 6.28 -0.05
CA SER A 192 13.90 6.42 0.03
C SER A 192 13.20 5.22 0.68
N ALA A 193 13.65 3.99 0.41
CA ALA A 193 13.02 2.77 0.93
C ALA A 193 13.37 2.50 2.39
N PHE A 194 14.58 2.88 2.83
CA PHE A 194 15.05 2.72 4.21
C PHE A 194 14.77 3.96 5.08
N ALA A 195 14.28 5.06 4.51
CA ALA A 195 13.77 6.19 5.25
C ALA A 195 12.48 5.84 6.01
N ALA A 196 12.30 6.49 7.18
CA ALA A 196 11.07 6.41 7.94
C ALA A 196 10.31 7.73 7.86
N HIS A 197 9.00 7.65 7.61
CA HIS A 197 8.12 8.80 7.59
C HIS A 197 6.97 8.61 8.57
N LEU A 198 6.57 9.70 9.22
CA LEU A 198 5.36 9.74 10.05
C LEU A 198 4.51 10.92 9.61
N THR A 199 3.50 10.64 8.80
CA THR A 199 2.64 11.71 8.25
C THR A 199 1.25 11.73 8.89
N ALA A 200 0.67 12.93 8.95
CA ALA A 200 -0.72 13.13 9.37
C ALA A 200 -1.72 12.38 8.48
N ARG A 201 -1.37 12.18 7.21
CA ARG A 201 -2.23 11.50 6.23
C ARG A 201 -2.25 9.99 6.46
N GLU A 202 -1.09 9.36 6.59
CA GLU A 202 -0.98 7.92 6.83
C GLU A 202 -1.56 7.53 8.19
N THR A 203 -1.33 8.34 9.23
CA THR A 203 -1.92 8.11 10.56
C THR A 203 -3.45 8.21 10.54
N ARG A 204 -4.01 9.18 9.80
CA ARG A 204 -5.47 9.25 9.58
C ARG A 204 -5.98 8.05 8.77
N ASP A 205 -5.24 7.61 7.77
CA ASP A 205 -5.63 6.48 6.94
C ASP A 205 -5.59 5.16 7.74
N LEU A 206 -4.61 5.00 8.64
CA LEU A 206 -4.58 3.92 9.63
C LEU A 206 -5.80 3.99 10.56
N ARG A 207 -6.17 5.17 11.07
CA ARG A 207 -7.39 5.34 11.89
C ARG A 207 -8.62 4.82 11.15
N ARG A 208 -8.77 5.20 9.87
CA ARG A 208 -9.89 4.74 9.03
C ARG A 208 -9.84 3.24 8.77
N TRP A 209 -8.67 2.65 8.62
CA TRP A 209 -8.52 1.20 8.48
C TRP A 209 -8.95 0.44 9.75
N ILE A 210 -8.70 1.01 10.94
CA ILE A 210 -9.07 0.43 12.23
C ILE A 210 -10.53 0.70 12.61
N LEU A 211 -10.99 1.94 12.55
CA LEU A 211 -12.31 2.38 13.03
C LEU A 211 -13.38 2.43 11.94
N GLY A 212 -12.98 2.46 10.67
CA GLY A 212 -13.86 2.72 9.54
C GLY A 212 -14.16 4.21 9.37
N ASN A 213 -15.24 4.52 8.65
CA ASN A 213 -15.66 5.91 8.42
C ASN A 213 -16.46 6.46 9.60
N GLU A 214 -15.86 7.37 10.38
CA GLU A 214 -16.47 8.00 11.55
C GLU A 214 -17.41 9.17 11.21
N SER A 215 -17.37 9.70 9.97
CA SER A 215 -18.04 10.95 9.57
C SER A 215 -19.58 10.86 9.38
N GLY A 216 -20.25 9.85 9.93
CA GLY A 216 -21.72 9.76 9.99
C GLY A 216 -22.49 9.61 8.66
N ARG A 217 -21.83 9.62 7.49
CA ARG A 217 -22.44 9.24 6.21
C ARG A 217 -22.07 7.79 5.87
N ARG A 218 -23.10 6.96 5.79
CA ARG A 218 -23.11 5.49 5.95
C ARG A 218 -22.25 4.70 4.95
N ALA A 219 -21.69 3.60 5.49
CA ALA A 219 -21.27 2.32 4.90
C ALA A 219 -20.66 2.32 3.49
N SER A 220 -19.35 2.61 3.42
CA SER A 220 -18.45 2.01 2.43
C SER A 220 -17.61 0.91 3.10
N ARG A 221 -17.07 -0.04 2.34
CA ARG A 221 -16.49 -1.31 2.84
C ARG A 221 -15.10 -1.21 3.50
N ALA A 222 -14.63 -0.03 3.91
CA ALA A 222 -13.75 0.10 5.08
C ALA A 222 -14.56 -0.17 6.37
N ARG A 223 -15.07 -1.39 6.47
CA ARG A 223 -15.46 -2.01 7.73
C ARG A 223 -14.19 -2.01 8.56
N GLY A 224 -14.04 -1.02 9.45
CA GLY A 224 -12.91 -0.92 10.35
C GLY A 224 -12.61 -2.28 10.96
N LEU A 225 -11.36 -2.52 11.35
CA LEU A 225 -10.89 -3.77 11.94
C LEU A 225 -11.95 -4.53 12.76
N LYS A 226 -12.73 -3.82 13.61
CA LYS A 226 -13.89 -4.37 14.33
C LYS A 226 -14.75 -5.31 13.48
N ARG A 227 -15.30 -4.82 12.38
CA ARG A 227 -16.23 -5.57 11.51
C ARG A 227 -15.57 -6.72 10.74
N ARG A 228 -14.24 -6.72 10.62
CA ARG A 228 -13.50 -7.79 9.95
C ARG A 228 -13.12 -8.90 10.93
N ALA A 229 -12.90 -8.54 12.20
CA ALA A 229 -12.39 -9.41 13.24
C ALA A 229 -13.44 -9.87 14.26
N GLU A 230 -14.59 -9.19 14.40
CA GLU A 230 -15.55 -9.41 15.50
C GLU A 230 -16.02 -10.86 15.61
N ASP A 231 -16.41 -11.47 14.51
CA ASP A 231 -16.81 -12.88 14.41
C ASP A 231 -15.62 -13.83 14.56
N LEU A 232 -14.44 -13.45 14.05
CA LEU A 232 -13.23 -14.25 14.23
C LEU A 232 -12.75 -14.27 15.68
N THR A 233 -13.05 -13.24 16.46
CA THR A 233 -12.73 -13.15 17.90
C THR A 233 -13.78 -13.77 18.81
N GLU A 234 -14.97 -14.06 18.28
CA GLU A 234 -16.11 -14.54 19.07
C GLU A 234 -15.76 -15.80 19.88
N GLY A 235 -16.05 -15.77 21.17
CA GLY A 235 -15.78 -16.87 22.09
C GLY A 235 -14.32 -16.96 22.56
N MET A 236 -13.45 -16.04 22.13
CA MET A 236 -12.07 -15.93 22.59
C MET A 236 -11.89 -14.65 23.42
N GLN A 237 -12.13 -14.74 24.74
CA GLN A 237 -12.12 -13.60 25.67
C GLN A 237 -10.87 -12.71 25.53
N GLU A 238 -9.69 -13.31 25.38
CA GLU A 238 -8.44 -12.57 25.20
C GLU A 238 -8.43 -11.79 23.87
N ALA A 239 -8.91 -12.39 22.78
CA ALA A 239 -8.94 -11.78 21.46
C ALA A 239 -9.97 -10.64 21.39
N GLU A 240 -11.14 -10.82 21.99
CA GLU A 240 -12.18 -9.77 22.11
C GLU A 240 -11.66 -8.56 22.89
N GLU A 241 -10.95 -8.81 24.00
CA GLU A 241 -10.34 -7.75 24.81
C GLU A 241 -9.26 -6.98 24.04
N LEU A 242 -8.41 -7.69 23.30
CA LEU A 242 -7.40 -7.09 22.45
C LEU A 242 -8.03 -6.25 21.34
N LEU A 243 -9.08 -6.75 20.67
CA LEU A 243 -9.81 -5.99 19.66
C LEU A 243 -10.37 -4.69 20.24
N ARG A 244 -10.99 -4.75 21.43
CA ARG A 244 -11.50 -3.56 22.13
C ARG A 244 -10.38 -2.56 22.46
N LYS A 245 -9.23 -3.04 22.95
CA LYS A 245 -8.05 -2.19 23.22
C LYS A 245 -7.53 -1.50 21.96
N ILE A 246 -7.48 -2.20 20.83
CA ILE A 246 -7.04 -1.62 19.54
C ILE A 246 -7.98 -0.49 19.11
N LEU A 247 -9.30 -0.72 19.16
CA LEU A 247 -10.29 0.29 18.77
C LEU A 247 -10.19 1.55 19.64
N ASN A 248 -10.04 1.39 20.96
CA ASN A 248 -9.88 2.54 21.86
C ASN A 248 -8.53 3.26 21.63
N ALA A 249 -7.44 2.52 21.47
CA ALA A 249 -6.11 3.10 21.27
C ALA A 249 -5.98 3.85 19.93
N ALA A 250 -6.75 3.46 18.90
CA ALA A 250 -6.78 4.14 17.61
C ALA A 250 -7.32 5.58 17.71
N GLU A 251 -7.96 5.96 18.82
CA GLU A 251 -8.40 7.33 19.06
C GLU A 251 -7.23 8.34 19.11
N CYS A 252 -6.00 7.87 19.34
CA CYS A 252 -4.81 8.72 19.34
C CYS A 252 -4.43 9.27 17.95
N LEU A 253 -4.95 8.66 16.88
CA LEU A 253 -4.66 9.00 15.49
C LEU A 253 -5.57 10.14 14.99
N PRO A 254 -5.15 10.95 14.01
CA PRO A 254 -5.96 12.07 13.52
C PRO A 254 -7.25 11.63 12.83
N MET A 255 -8.36 12.32 13.10
CA MET A 255 -9.62 12.15 12.36
C MET A 255 -9.73 13.15 11.20
N ASP A 256 -10.78 13.04 10.39
CA ASP A 256 -11.04 14.02 9.34
C ASP A 256 -11.13 15.46 9.87
N GLY A 257 -10.68 16.42 9.06
CA GLY A 257 -10.62 17.83 9.46
C GLY A 257 -9.41 18.20 10.32
N TRP A 258 -8.44 17.30 10.53
CA TRP A 258 -7.24 17.57 11.34
C TRP A 258 -6.49 18.84 10.90
N THR A 259 -6.39 19.11 9.61
CA THR A 259 -5.70 20.32 9.11
C THR A 259 -6.34 21.61 9.62
N ARG A 260 -7.68 21.64 9.72
CA ARG A 260 -8.40 22.78 10.29
C ARG A 260 -8.14 22.89 11.79
N ARG A 261 -8.20 21.77 12.52
CA ARG A 261 -7.90 21.75 13.96
C ARG A 261 -6.50 22.25 14.28
N LEU A 262 -5.49 21.82 13.52
CA LEU A 262 -4.12 22.29 13.69
C LEU A 262 -3.99 23.79 13.43
N ARG A 263 -4.60 24.30 12.35
CA ARG A 263 -4.61 25.73 12.03
C ARG A 263 -5.33 26.57 13.09
N ASP A 264 -6.45 26.08 13.59
CA ASP A 264 -7.26 26.77 14.59
C ASP A 264 -6.64 26.65 16.00
N GLY A 265 -5.54 25.91 16.16
CA GLY A 265 -4.80 25.78 17.43
C GLY A 265 -5.39 24.77 18.42
N PHE A 266 -6.28 23.88 17.97
CA PHE A 266 -6.98 22.89 18.79
C PHE A 266 -6.65 21.45 18.37
N PRO A 267 -5.38 20.98 18.50
CA PRO A 267 -5.01 19.61 18.16
C PRO A 267 -5.75 18.60 19.05
N SER A 268 -6.25 17.53 18.44
CA SER A 268 -6.94 16.43 19.14
C SER A 268 -6.04 15.20 19.25
N GLY A 269 -5.73 14.83 20.49
CA GLY A 269 -4.94 13.64 20.80
C GLY A 269 -3.42 13.78 20.58
N PRO A 270 -2.64 12.74 20.95
CA PRO A 270 -1.17 12.79 20.92
C PRO A 270 -0.57 13.04 19.54
N THR A 271 -1.17 12.46 18.48
CA THR A 271 -0.62 12.60 17.11
C THR A 271 -0.74 14.03 16.61
N GLU A 272 -1.92 14.65 16.73
CA GLU A 272 -2.12 16.04 16.30
C GLU A 272 -1.29 17.01 17.15
N GLN A 273 -1.12 16.74 18.45
CA GLN A 273 -0.24 17.53 19.32
C GLN A 273 1.22 17.47 18.86
N PHE A 274 1.74 16.28 18.55
CA PHE A 274 3.09 16.12 18.02
C PHE A 274 3.26 16.86 16.69
N LEU A 275 2.33 16.68 15.75
CA LEU A 275 2.35 17.36 14.45
C LEU A 275 2.30 18.89 14.60
N ALA A 276 1.53 19.40 15.54
CA ALA A 276 1.48 20.84 15.83
C ALA A 276 2.84 21.37 16.32
N GLN A 277 3.53 20.64 17.20
CA GLN A 277 4.84 21.06 17.70
C GLN A 277 5.93 20.96 16.62
N ILE A 278 5.93 19.90 15.81
CA ILE A 278 6.83 19.78 14.66
C ILE A 278 6.60 20.95 13.68
N TYR A 279 5.33 21.23 13.36
CA TYR A 279 5.00 22.35 12.48
C TYR A 279 5.51 23.68 13.04
N LYS A 280 5.36 23.95 14.34
CA LYS A 280 5.90 25.15 14.97
C LYS A 280 7.41 25.23 14.87
N GLN A 281 8.14 24.15 15.14
CA GLN A 281 9.60 24.14 15.03
C GLN A 281 10.05 24.40 13.58
N VAL A 282 9.46 23.69 12.61
CA VAL A 282 9.76 23.86 11.17
C VAL A 282 9.44 25.30 10.76
N HIS A 283 8.25 25.80 11.06
CA HIS A 283 7.84 27.14 10.69
C HIS A 283 8.68 28.23 11.38
N ALA A 284 9.21 28.00 12.58
CA ALA A 284 10.07 28.94 13.29
C ALA A 284 11.49 29.01 12.69
N ARG A 285 11.97 27.94 12.05
CA ARG A 285 13.36 27.81 11.59
C ARG A 285 13.54 27.78 10.09
N ALA A 286 12.53 27.37 9.34
CA ALA A 286 12.61 27.29 7.89
C ALA A 286 12.70 28.70 7.27
N ASP A 287 13.60 28.82 6.31
CA ASP A 287 13.68 29.94 5.37
C ASP A 287 12.62 29.78 4.26
N GLY A 288 12.32 30.86 3.53
CA GLY A 288 11.45 30.77 2.36
C GLY A 288 9.97 30.47 2.67
N ARG A 289 9.47 30.92 3.83
CA ARG A 289 8.08 30.69 4.31
C ARG A 289 6.99 31.13 3.33
N ASP A 290 7.30 32.13 2.51
CA ASP A 290 6.38 32.69 1.50
C ASP A 290 6.61 32.10 0.09
N GLY A 291 7.49 31.10 -0.02
CA GLY A 291 7.81 30.42 -1.28
C GLY A 291 6.84 29.27 -1.61
N PRO A 292 6.84 28.78 -2.87
CA PRO A 292 6.01 27.66 -3.30
C PRO A 292 6.53 26.29 -2.83
N TYR A 293 7.66 26.25 -2.13
CA TYR A 293 8.37 25.03 -1.75
C TYR A 293 7.92 24.51 -0.37
N SER A 294 8.18 23.21 -0.12
CA SER A 294 7.94 22.63 1.20
C SER A 294 8.94 23.18 2.22
N LEU A 295 8.52 23.33 3.46
CA LEU A 295 9.39 23.77 4.55
C LEU A 295 10.08 22.58 5.21
N GLU A 296 11.36 22.74 5.48
CA GLU A 296 12.18 21.77 6.19
C GLU A 296 13.18 22.48 7.11
N THR A 297 13.66 21.77 8.12
CA THR A 297 14.69 22.27 9.04
C THR A 297 15.40 21.10 9.71
N GLU A 298 16.62 21.33 10.18
CA GLU A 298 17.35 20.41 11.03
C GLU A 298 16.58 20.12 12.33
N LEU A 299 16.61 18.85 12.75
CA LEU A 299 15.94 18.43 13.98
C LEU A 299 16.59 19.07 15.22
N PHE A 300 17.92 19.22 15.20
CA PHE A 300 18.70 19.70 16.34
C PHE A 300 19.03 21.19 16.26
N PRO A 301 19.04 21.92 17.40
CA PRO A 301 18.63 21.46 18.73
C PRO A 301 17.11 21.20 18.80
N ILE A 302 16.65 20.14 19.48
CA ILE A 302 15.21 19.83 19.52
C ILE A 302 14.48 20.74 20.52
N ASP A 303 13.31 21.25 20.15
CA ASP A 303 12.46 21.99 21.08
C ASP A 303 11.93 21.05 22.20
N PRO A 304 12.00 21.43 23.49
CA PRO A 304 11.50 20.61 24.59
C PRO A 304 10.01 20.19 24.45
N ASP A 305 9.19 21.04 23.83
CA ASP A 305 7.77 20.74 23.59
C ASP A 305 7.61 19.65 22.52
N VAL A 306 8.47 19.66 21.49
CA VAL A 306 8.52 18.59 20.48
C VAL A 306 8.90 17.27 21.12
N LEU A 307 9.95 17.27 21.96
CA LEU A 307 10.39 16.05 22.66
C LEU A 307 9.30 15.49 23.58
N THR A 308 8.61 16.37 24.32
CA THR A 308 7.50 15.99 25.20
C THR A 308 6.33 15.39 24.42
N ALA A 309 5.95 16.01 23.30
CA ALA A 309 4.89 15.49 22.43
C ALA A 309 5.29 14.17 21.76
N ALA A 310 6.56 14.02 21.37
CA ALA A 310 7.10 12.80 20.78
C ALA A 310 7.01 11.61 21.76
N HIS A 311 7.36 11.80 23.04
CA HIS A 311 7.22 10.75 24.05
C HIS A 311 5.76 10.33 24.26
N LYS A 312 4.82 11.29 24.31
CA LYS A 312 3.39 11.00 24.40
C LYS A 312 2.89 10.20 23.20
N LEU A 313 3.29 10.60 21.99
CA LEU A 313 2.93 9.89 20.76
C LEU A 313 3.54 8.48 20.72
N LYS A 314 4.81 8.33 21.10
CA LYS A 314 5.48 7.02 21.18
C LYS A 314 4.72 6.05 22.08
N THR A 315 4.30 6.50 23.26
CA THR A 315 3.50 5.67 24.17
C THR A 315 2.16 5.31 23.56
N ALA A 316 1.43 6.28 22.98
CA ALA A 316 0.13 6.02 22.36
C ALA A 316 0.21 5.04 21.17
N LEU A 317 1.24 5.16 20.32
CA LEU A 317 1.48 4.22 19.23
C LEU A 317 1.88 2.83 19.74
N ALA A 318 2.64 2.73 20.83
CA ALA A 318 2.97 1.45 21.44
C ALA A 318 1.73 0.77 22.06
N ASP A 319 0.83 1.55 22.67
CA ASP A 319 -0.44 1.07 23.22
C ASP A 319 -1.42 0.61 22.13
N LEU A 320 -1.25 1.11 20.90
CA LEU A 320 -1.95 0.62 19.72
C LEU A 320 -1.28 -0.63 19.12
N GLN A 321 0.03 -0.59 18.93
CA GLN A 321 0.79 -1.65 18.25
C GLN A 321 0.83 -2.97 19.03
N LYS A 322 1.06 -2.92 20.35
CA LYS A 322 1.17 -4.11 21.20
C LYS A 322 -0.07 -5.02 21.11
N PRO A 323 -1.31 -4.51 21.27
CA PRO A 323 -2.49 -5.36 21.16
C PRO A 323 -2.73 -5.85 19.73
N MET A 324 -2.37 -5.09 18.69
CA MET A 324 -2.41 -5.56 17.29
C MET A 324 -1.50 -6.78 17.09
N GLN A 325 -0.25 -6.69 17.54
CA GLN A 325 0.72 -7.80 17.46
C GLN A 325 0.30 -9.01 18.28
N SER A 326 -0.33 -8.81 19.45
CA SER A 326 -0.86 -9.91 20.25
C SER A 326 -2.06 -10.58 19.58
N LEU A 327 -2.98 -9.80 18.99
CA LEU A 327 -4.12 -10.32 18.26
C LEU A 327 -3.67 -11.11 17.01
N ALA A 328 -2.70 -10.58 16.26
CA ALA A 328 -2.08 -11.27 15.14
C ALA A 328 -1.50 -12.64 15.55
N ARG A 329 -0.78 -12.69 16.68
CA ARG A 329 -0.21 -13.93 17.24
C ARG A 329 -1.29 -14.95 17.64
N ILE A 330 -2.43 -14.50 18.18
CA ILE A 330 -3.57 -15.38 18.49
C ILE A 330 -4.12 -16.00 17.20
N PHE A 331 -4.31 -15.20 16.14
CA PHE A 331 -4.78 -15.71 14.85
C PHE A 331 -3.78 -16.67 14.20
N GLN A 332 -2.47 -16.36 14.23
CA GLN A 332 -1.42 -17.26 13.75
C GLN A 332 -1.41 -18.59 14.51
N LYS A 333 -1.54 -18.54 15.85
CA LYS A 333 -1.61 -19.75 16.68
C LYS A 333 -2.86 -20.58 16.37
N LYS A 334 -4.00 -19.93 16.14
CA LYS A 334 -5.25 -20.62 15.74
C LYS A 334 -5.10 -21.31 14.38
N LEU A 335 -4.43 -20.67 13.42
CA LEU A 335 -4.11 -21.25 12.12
C LEU A 335 -3.12 -22.41 12.20
N ALA A 336 -2.11 -22.30 13.05
CA ALA A 336 -1.09 -23.34 13.24
C ALA A 336 -1.64 -24.59 13.95
N ASN A 337 -2.59 -24.39 14.87
CA ASN A 337 -3.24 -25.47 15.62
C ASN A 337 -4.52 -25.99 14.96
N ASP A 338 -4.83 -25.55 13.73
CA ASP A 338 -6.01 -25.99 13.00
C ASP A 338 -5.83 -27.44 12.51
N GLU A 339 -6.61 -28.37 13.07
CA GLU A 339 -6.64 -29.79 12.68
C GLU A 339 -7.61 -30.05 11.52
N GLY A 340 -7.85 -29.06 10.65
CA GLY A 340 -8.80 -29.13 9.53
C GLY A 340 -10.25 -28.87 9.94
N LEU A 341 -10.46 -28.17 11.05
CA LEU A 341 -11.79 -27.82 11.56
C LEU A 341 -12.27 -26.47 11.03
N LEU A 342 -11.33 -25.57 10.67
CA LEU A 342 -11.67 -24.29 10.08
C LEU A 342 -12.13 -24.47 8.63
N ASP A 343 -13.27 -23.88 8.29
CA ASP A 343 -13.66 -23.77 6.89
C ASP A 343 -12.70 -22.84 6.13
N ALA A 344 -12.69 -22.98 4.79
CA ALA A 344 -11.75 -22.27 3.93
C ALA A 344 -11.89 -20.73 4.01
N ASP A 345 -13.09 -20.20 4.27
CA ASP A 345 -13.30 -18.75 4.37
C ASP A 345 -12.74 -18.22 5.70
N THR A 346 -13.08 -18.87 6.81
CA THR A 346 -12.56 -18.51 8.14
C THR A 346 -11.03 -18.56 8.15
N ARG A 347 -10.44 -19.61 7.58
CA ARG A 347 -8.98 -19.74 7.47
C ARG A 347 -8.37 -18.58 6.68
N LYS A 348 -8.90 -18.29 5.50
CA LYS A 348 -8.44 -17.20 4.62
C LYS A 348 -8.50 -15.83 5.32
N ARG A 349 -9.58 -15.58 6.07
CA ARG A 349 -9.78 -14.32 6.82
C ARG A 349 -8.82 -14.18 8.00
N LEU A 350 -8.56 -15.26 8.72
CA LEU A 350 -7.54 -15.29 9.78
C LEU A 350 -6.14 -15.02 9.21
N GLU A 351 -5.79 -15.66 8.08
CA GLU A 351 -4.51 -15.43 7.40
C GLU A 351 -4.36 -13.94 7.01
N ALA A 352 -5.36 -13.38 6.33
CA ALA A 352 -5.36 -11.97 5.93
C ALA A 352 -5.23 -11.01 7.13
N LEU A 353 -6.04 -11.20 8.17
CA LEU A 353 -6.00 -10.30 9.32
C LEU A 353 -4.69 -10.41 10.07
N SER A 354 -4.19 -11.63 10.27
CA SER A 354 -2.91 -11.85 10.95
C SER A 354 -1.70 -11.26 10.22
N ALA A 355 -1.74 -11.20 8.88
CA ALA A 355 -0.71 -10.57 8.07
C ALA A 355 -0.84 -9.04 8.00
N SER A 356 -2.05 -8.51 8.22
CA SER A 356 -2.34 -7.07 8.12
C SER A 356 -2.24 -6.31 9.45
N LEU A 357 -2.27 -7.03 10.57
CA LEU A 357 -2.12 -6.53 11.94
C LEU A 357 -0.66 -6.54 12.36
#